data_AF-A0A959P120-F1
#
_entry.id   AF-A0A959P120-F1
#
_cell.length_a   1.000
_cell.length_b   1.000
_cell.length_c   1.000
_cell.angle_alpha   90.00
_cell.angle_beta   90.00
_cell.angle_gamma   90.00
#
_symmetry.space_group_name_H-M   'P 1'
#
loop_
_entity.id
_entity.type
_entity.pdbx_description
1 polymer ?
#
loop_
_entity_poly.entity_id
_entity_poly.type
_entity_poly.pdbx_seq_one_letter_code
_entity_poly.pdbx_strand_id
1 'polypeptide(L)'
;LGWETGNELASTNEWQSEIARYIKSIDKNHLVIENPHSSVVSEESINDPNLDVLSTHFYEPSKTAVKKILMNSKLIEGKKPYFVGEFGFIPSYQFEEILDTVINSNVSGALLWSLRFRNRDGGFYKHYEKLGFGAYNFPGFSFNQPYDEKSVLKLIQNKAEEISKNEDHLKCDLKPPKILPTNSVYKISWQGSTGASSYVIQRKELENDWDFIDVIDDSKISYKPLYSDLKAEKGKSYFYRMRAWNGREVSDLSNEIGPIKVEKKILIDELFNEDLMYEHSDNLKFLSVEDLRKAKEERSRVTGDDGSYLIYELNEPINEFDIDVFHPEEISLIKVFGSADGNSYSEIFPKIKSFEFGKNDYGFFKPVSYSQNSFDDQYKFLKIIISGNAQISKIEIAY
;
A
#
# COMPACT_ATOMS: atom_id res chain seq x y z
N LEU A 1 -20.98 19.38 2.47
CA LEU A 1 -20.83 18.32 1.46
C LEU A 1 -22.12 17.49 1.45
N GLY A 2 -22.50 16.87 0.34
CA GLY A 2 -23.83 16.26 0.15
C GLY A 2 -23.87 14.73 0.24
N TRP A 3 -25.06 14.17 0.07
CA TRP A 3 -25.30 12.74 -0.13
C TRP A 3 -25.22 12.40 -1.61
N GLU A 4 -24.37 11.44 -1.99
CA GLU A 4 -24.40 10.86 -3.32
C GLU A 4 -25.32 9.63 -3.33
N THR A 5 -26.23 9.53 -4.29
CA THR A 5 -27.20 8.42 -4.39
C THR A 5 -26.52 7.07 -4.58
N GLY A 6 -25.34 7.07 -5.20
CA GLY A 6 -24.37 6.00 -5.21
C GLY A 6 -23.32 6.21 -6.30
N ASN A 7 -22.22 5.48 -6.20
CA ASN A 7 -21.08 5.58 -7.11
C ASN A 7 -21.34 4.84 -8.43
N GLU A 8 -21.29 5.55 -9.55
CA GLU A 8 -21.44 5.03 -10.91
C GLU A 8 -22.61 4.07 -11.07
N LEU A 9 -23.77 4.43 -10.52
CA LEU A 9 -24.94 3.54 -10.56
C LEU A 9 -25.49 3.41 -11.98
N ALA A 10 -25.69 2.17 -12.43
CA ALA A 10 -26.43 1.85 -13.66
C ALA A 10 -27.95 1.83 -13.41
N SER A 11 -28.47 2.86 -12.74
CA SER A 11 -29.88 3.03 -12.40
C SER A 11 -30.64 3.83 -13.46
N THR A 12 -31.97 3.77 -13.45
CA THR A 12 -32.79 4.65 -14.30
C THR A 12 -32.92 6.05 -13.68
N ASN A 13 -33.28 7.04 -14.50
CA ASN A 13 -33.53 8.41 -14.05
C ASN A 13 -34.70 8.48 -13.04
N GLU A 14 -35.74 7.65 -13.22
CA GLU A 14 -36.89 7.60 -12.30
C GLU A 14 -36.47 7.15 -10.90
N TRP A 15 -35.58 6.14 -10.82
CA TRP A 15 -35.04 5.67 -9.57
C TRP A 15 -34.19 6.76 -8.88
N GLN A 16 -33.33 7.44 -9.63
CA GLN A 16 -32.52 8.55 -9.11
C GLN A 16 -33.40 9.65 -8.52
N SER A 17 -34.46 10.04 -9.24
CA SER A 17 -35.43 11.03 -8.78
C SER A 17 -36.18 10.60 -7.51
N GLU A 18 -36.60 9.34 -7.45
CA GLU A 18 -37.26 8.77 -6.28
C GLU A 18 -36.36 8.79 -5.04
N ILE A 19 -35.12 8.33 -5.17
CA ILE A 19 -34.16 8.29 -4.06
C ILE A 19 -33.74 9.69 -3.64
N ALA A 20 -33.49 10.60 -4.57
CA ALA A 20 -33.15 11.99 -4.25
C ALA A 20 -34.29 12.67 -3.46
N ARG A 21 -35.53 12.50 -3.90
CA ARG A 21 -36.73 12.99 -3.19
C ARG A 21 -36.88 12.36 -1.81
N TYR A 22 -36.60 11.06 -1.68
CA TYR A 22 -36.63 10.38 -0.40
C TYR A 22 -35.57 10.93 0.56
N ILE A 23 -34.32 11.09 0.11
CA ILE A 23 -33.25 11.71 0.91
C ILE A 23 -33.66 13.11 1.36
N LYS A 24 -34.15 13.97 0.45
CA LYS A 24 -34.64 15.32 0.77
C LYS A 24 -35.80 15.36 1.75
N SER A 25 -36.62 14.31 1.80
CA SER A 25 -37.72 14.21 2.79
C SER A 25 -37.21 14.02 4.22
N ILE A 26 -36.01 13.43 4.38
CA ILE A 26 -35.36 13.17 5.66
C ILE A 26 -34.38 14.30 6.01
N ASP A 27 -33.58 14.74 5.04
CA ASP A 27 -32.52 15.72 5.20
C ASP A 27 -32.67 16.86 4.17
N LYS A 28 -33.10 18.02 4.66
CA LYS A 28 -33.38 19.20 3.84
C LYS A 28 -32.18 20.13 3.67
N ASN A 29 -31.09 19.89 4.40
CA ASN A 29 -29.97 20.84 4.49
C ASN A 29 -28.78 20.41 3.63
N HIS A 30 -28.50 19.11 3.55
CA HIS A 30 -27.41 18.62 2.72
C HIS A 30 -27.78 18.60 1.23
N LEU A 31 -26.77 18.83 0.39
CA LEU A 31 -26.89 18.67 -1.06
C LEU A 31 -27.15 17.20 -1.40
N VAL A 32 -27.85 16.92 -2.48
CA VAL A 32 -27.98 15.59 -3.07
C VAL A 32 -27.25 15.61 -4.41
N ILE A 33 -26.33 14.67 -4.59
CA ILE A 33 -25.42 14.55 -5.71
C ILE A 33 -25.82 13.31 -6.51
N GLU A 34 -25.88 13.43 -7.82
CA GLU A 34 -25.98 12.27 -8.71
C GLU A 34 -24.64 11.98 -9.37
N ASN A 35 -24.30 10.69 -9.43
CA ASN A 35 -23.19 10.15 -10.21
C ASN A 35 -23.64 8.89 -10.99
N PRO A 36 -24.02 9.03 -12.27
CA PRO A 36 -24.48 7.91 -13.08
C PRO A 36 -23.30 7.09 -13.63
N HIS A 37 -23.56 5.85 -14.07
CA HIS A 37 -22.63 5.08 -14.91
C HIS A 37 -22.55 5.65 -16.34
N SER A 38 -22.23 6.94 -16.46
CA SER A 38 -22.14 7.71 -17.69
C SER A 38 -21.14 8.85 -17.52
N SER A 39 -20.43 9.19 -18.59
CA SER A 39 -19.54 10.35 -18.65
C SER A 39 -20.25 11.62 -19.16
N VAL A 40 -21.57 11.54 -19.37
CA VAL A 40 -22.44 12.61 -19.85
C VAL A 40 -23.69 12.67 -18.99
N VAL A 41 -24.04 13.87 -18.53
CA VAL A 41 -25.26 14.12 -17.75
C VAL A 41 -26.52 13.99 -18.60
N SER A 42 -27.61 13.52 -18.01
CA SER A 42 -28.91 13.41 -18.69
C SER A 42 -29.72 14.70 -18.59
N GLU A 43 -30.67 14.91 -19.51
CA GLU A 43 -31.58 16.05 -19.44
C GLU A 43 -32.52 15.94 -18.23
N GLU A 44 -32.90 14.72 -17.86
CA GLU A 44 -33.72 14.43 -16.69
C GLU A 44 -33.04 14.88 -15.40
N SER A 45 -31.78 14.52 -15.19
CA SER A 45 -31.02 14.90 -13.99
C SER A 45 -30.77 16.40 -13.91
N ILE A 46 -30.55 17.05 -15.07
CA ILE A 46 -30.44 18.50 -15.17
C ILE A 46 -31.73 19.20 -14.72
N ASN A 47 -32.90 18.60 -14.97
CA ASN A 47 -34.19 19.21 -14.68
C ASN A 47 -34.84 18.69 -13.37
N ASP A 48 -34.26 17.69 -12.70
CA ASP A 48 -34.79 17.16 -11.45
C ASP A 48 -34.63 18.18 -10.30
N PRO A 49 -35.71 18.60 -9.62
CA PRO A 49 -35.63 19.57 -8.53
C PRO A 49 -35.04 19.01 -7.22
N ASN A 50 -34.89 17.69 -7.09
CA ASN A 50 -34.39 17.03 -5.87
C ASN A 50 -32.88 16.76 -5.91
N LEU A 51 -32.27 16.80 -7.09
CA LEU A 51 -30.82 16.73 -7.28
C LEU A 51 -30.25 18.16 -7.23
N ASP A 52 -29.26 18.42 -6.39
CA ASP A 52 -28.67 19.76 -6.32
C ASP A 52 -27.41 19.89 -7.18
N VAL A 53 -26.63 18.81 -7.29
CA VAL A 53 -25.30 18.81 -7.93
C VAL A 53 -25.17 17.57 -8.81
N LEU A 54 -24.54 17.73 -9.97
CA LEU A 54 -24.25 16.63 -10.89
C LEU A 54 -22.75 16.33 -10.93
N SER A 55 -22.40 15.06 -11.13
CA SER A 55 -21.01 14.60 -11.18
C SER A 55 -20.83 13.52 -12.25
N THR A 56 -19.65 13.48 -12.87
CA THR A 56 -19.27 12.40 -13.81
C THR A 56 -17.81 12.04 -13.65
N HIS A 57 -17.44 10.82 -14.05
CA HIS A 57 -16.09 10.27 -13.92
C HIS A 57 -15.36 10.15 -15.26
N PHE A 58 -14.03 10.26 -15.24
CA PHE A 58 -13.20 10.21 -16.44
C PHE A 58 -11.93 9.38 -16.25
N TYR A 59 -11.86 8.27 -16.99
CA TYR A 59 -10.70 7.37 -16.99
C TYR A 59 -10.11 7.20 -18.40
N GLU A 60 -10.56 8.01 -19.36
CA GLU A 60 -10.05 8.07 -20.72
C GLU A 60 -8.93 9.13 -20.85
N PRO A 61 -8.13 9.11 -21.94
CA PRO A 61 -7.12 10.14 -22.20
C PRO A 61 -7.69 11.57 -22.12
N SER A 62 -6.86 12.52 -21.68
CA SER A 62 -7.27 13.88 -21.32
C SER A 62 -8.08 14.57 -22.43
N LYS A 63 -7.66 14.47 -23.69
CA LYS A 63 -8.38 15.06 -24.82
C LYS A 63 -9.83 14.60 -24.95
N THR A 64 -10.12 13.37 -24.59
CA THR A 64 -11.48 12.82 -24.59
C THR A 64 -12.24 13.31 -23.36
N ALA A 65 -11.62 13.23 -22.18
CA ALA A 65 -12.20 13.71 -20.93
C ALA A 65 -12.58 15.20 -21.02
N VAL A 66 -11.64 16.06 -21.43
CA VAL A 66 -11.83 17.52 -21.59
C VAL A 66 -13.00 17.87 -22.50
N LYS A 67 -13.15 17.19 -23.65
CA LYS A 67 -14.30 17.39 -24.54
C LYS A 67 -15.63 17.13 -23.83
N LYS A 68 -15.71 16.05 -23.06
CA LYS A 68 -16.92 15.68 -22.32
C LYS A 68 -17.18 16.60 -21.13
N ILE A 69 -16.14 17.00 -20.41
CA ILE A 69 -16.22 17.98 -19.31
C ILE A 69 -16.82 19.31 -19.82
N LEU A 70 -16.29 19.84 -20.92
CA LEU A 70 -16.80 21.09 -21.52
C LEU A 70 -18.23 20.94 -22.06
N MET A 71 -18.56 19.78 -22.63
CA MET A 71 -19.92 19.48 -23.07
C MET A 71 -20.90 19.46 -21.88
N ASN A 72 -20.58 18.76 -20.79
CA ASN A 72 -21.41 18.70 -19.59
C ASN A 72 -21.56 20.10 -18.96
N SER A 73 -20.46 20.84 -18.81
CA SER A 73 -20.49 22.22 -18.29
C SER A 73 -21.43 23.11 -19.09
N LYS A 74 -21.45 22.98 -20.42
CA LYS A 74 -22.36 23.72 -21.31
C LYS A 74 -23.83 23.27 -21.18
N LEU A 75 -24.10 21.97 -21.08
CA LEU A 75 -25.48 21.46 -20.91
C LEU A 75 -26.13 21.93 -19.60
N ILE A 76 -25.31 22.08 -18.57
CA ILE A 76 -25.72 22.40 -17.19
C ILE A 76 -25.69 23.92 -16.93
N GLU A 77 -25.13 24.72 -17.84
CA GLU A 77 -24.89 26.15 -17.66
C GLU A 77 -26.12 26.90 -17.14
N GLY A 78 -25.95 27.60 -16.02
CA GLY A 78 -27.01 28.37 -15.38
C GLY A 78 -28.08 27.55 -14.63
N LYS A 79 -27.94 26.21 -14.56
CA LYS A 79 -28.95 25.33 -13.94
C LYS A 79 -28.51 24.73 -12.60
N LYS A 80 -27.36 24.06 -12.55
CA LYS A 80 -26.85 23.36 -11.36
C LYS A 80 -25.31 23.42 -11.29
N PRO A 81 -24.69 23.28 -10.11
CA PRO A 81 -23.26 22.99 -10.02
C PRO A 81 -22.91 21.62 -10.61
N TYR A 82 -21.73 21.52 -11.21
CA TYR A 82 -21.18 20.30 -11.79
C TYR A 82 -19.70 20.16 -11.43
N PHE A 83 -19.26 18.95 -11.06
CA PHE A 83 -17.85 18.67 -10.78
C PHE A 83 -17.40 17.33 -11.39
N VAL A 84 -16.09 17.16 -11.52
CA VAL A 84 -15.49 15.89 -11.91
C VAL A 84 -15.32 15.01 -10.67
N GLY A 85 -16.18 14.01 -10.52
CA GLY A 85 -16.23 13.16 -9.32
C GLY A 85 -15.04 12.24 -9.16
N GLU A 86 -14.49 11.76 -10.27
CA GLU A 86 -13.30 10.94 -10.31
C GLU A 86 -12.55 11.19 -11.62
N PHE A 87 -11.24 11.20 -11.54
CA PHE A 87 -10.37 11.03 -12.70
C PHE A 87 -9.09 10.29 -12.32
N GLY A 88 -8.50 9.57 -13.25
CA GLY A 88 -7.26 8.82 -12.99
C GLY A 88 -6.91 7.81 -14.06
N PHE A 89 -6.00 6.88 -13.72
CA PHE A 89 -5.56 5.76 -14.56
C PHE A 89 -5.05 6.13 -15.96
N ILE A 90 -4.56 7.36 -16.11
CA ILE A 90 -3.87 7.85 -17.30
C ILE A 90 -2.46 8.33 -16.90
N PRO A 91 -1.53 8.46 -17.86
CA PRO A 91 -0.21 9.04 -17.58
C PRO A 91 -0.31 10.44 -16.93
N SER A 92 0.55 10.70 -15.95
CA SER A 92 0.53 11.93 -15.13
C SER A 92 0.59 13.23 -15.94
N TYR A 93 1.35 13.26 -17.05
CA TYR A 93 1.45 14.43 -17.93
C TYR A 93 0.12 14.85 -18.57
N GLN A 94 -0.92 14.00 -18.53
CA GLN A 94 -2.26 14.32 -19.05
C GLN A 94 -3.16 14.96 -17.98
N PHE A 95 -2.80 14.89 -16.71
CA PHE A 95 -3.65 15.38 -15.61
C PHE A 95 -3.76 16.90 -15.63
N GLU A 96 -2.69 17.60 -16.01
CA GLU A 96 -2.65 19.06 -16.06
C GLU A 96 -3.72 19.63 -17.00
N GLU A 97 -3.90 19.03 -18.19
CA GLU A 97 -4.93 19.46 -19.15
C GLU A 97 -6.36 19.34 -18.59
N ILE A 98 -6.62 18.28 -17.81
CA ILE A 98 -7.92 18.09 -17.14
C ILE A 98 -8.12 19.14 -16.05
N LEU A 99 -7.12 19.33 -15.19
CA LEU A 99 -7.19 20.25 -14.05
C LEU A 99 -7.29 21.71 -14.52
N ASP A 100 -6.53 22.11 -15.54
CA ASP A 100 -6.61 23.43 -16.17
C ASP A 100 -7.98 23.68 -16.79
N THR A 101 -8.57 22.66 -17.44
CA THR A 101 -9.93 22.77 -17.98
C THR A 101 -10.94 23.02 -16.87
N VAL A 102 -10.83 22.30 -15.75
CA VAL A 102 -11.72 22.45 -14.59
C VAL A 102 -11.58 23.85 -13.99
N ILE A 103 -10.36 24.35 -13.79
CA ILE A 103 -10.10 25.68 -13.21
C ILE A 103 -10.62 26.81 -14.12
N ASN A 104 -10.46 26.68 -15.44
CA ASN A 104 -10.76 27.74 -16.40
C ASN A 104 -12.18 27.69 -16.97
N SER A 105 -13.02 26.74 -16.55
CA SER A 105 -14.39 26.55 -17.05
C SER A 105 -15.41 26.66 -15.91
N ASN A 106 -16.70 26.64 -16.26
CA ASN A 106 -17.79 26.61 -15.26
C ASN A 106 -17.96 25.18 -14.67
N VAL A 107 -16.94 24.72 -13.95
CA VAL A 107 -16.88 23.41 -13.26
C VAL A 107 -16.41 23.65 -11.83
N SER A 108 -17.11 23.06 -10.86
CA SER A 108 -16.95 23.36 -9.43
C SER A 108 -15.78 22.64 -8.75
N GLY A 109 -15.10 21.72 -9.44
CA GLY A 109 -13.93 21.02 -8.90
C GLY A 109 -13.67 19.68 -9.58
N ALA A 110 -12.61 19.00 -9.12
CA ALA A 110 -12.23 17.66 -9.53
C ALA A 110 -11.66 16.87 -8.36
N LEU A 111 -11.95 15.57 -8.28
CA LEU A 111 -11.40 14.68 -7.26
C LEU A 111 -10.57 13.56 -7.90
N LEU A 112 -9.31 13.46 -7.48
CA LEU A 112 -8.39 12.41 -7.96
C LEU A 112 -8.79 11.06 -7.38
N TRP A 113 -8.92 10.05 -8.24
CA TRP A 113 -9.07 8.66 -7.82
C TRP A 113 -7.70 7.96 -7.76
N SER A 114 -7.23 7.42 -6.62
CA SER A 114 -7.79 7.52 -5.27
C SER A 114 -6.69 7.66 -4.22
N LEU A 115 -7.02 8.14 -3.02
CA LEU A 115 -6.11 8.20 -1.88
C LEU A 115 -6.35 7.04 -0.91
N ARG A 116 -5.27 6.52 -0.32
CA ARG A 116 -5.33 5.67 0.86
C ARG A 116 -4.44 6.25 1.96
N PHE A 117 -4.99 6.26 3.17
CA PHE A 117 -4.34 6.81 4.35
C PHE A 117 -3.50 5.75 5.06
N ARG A 118 -2.72 6.21 6.04
CA ARG A 118 -1.87 5.34 6.85
C ARG A 118 -2.68 4.32 7.64
N ASN A 119 -2.19 3.10 7.69
CA ASN A 119 -2.81 2.03 8.45
C ASN A 119 -2.46 2.19 9.95
N ARG A 120 -3.44 1.88 10.81
CA ARG A 120 -3.30 1.92 12.27
C ARG A 120 -2.22 0.97 12.80
N ASP A 121 -1.88 -0.07 12.05
CA ASP A 121 -0.90 -1.10 12.40
C ASP A 121 0.49 -0.89 11.74
N GLY A 122 0.62 0.16 10.93
CA GLY A 122 1.85 0.50 10.22
C GLY A 122 1.69 0.59 8.71
N GLY A 123 2.41 1.54 8.11
CA GLY A 123 2.44 1.79 6.68
C GLY A 123 1.12 2.37 6.17
N PHE A 124 0.68 1.94 5.00
CA PHE A 124 -0.54 2.43 4.35
C PHE A 124 -1.56 1.31 4.12
N TYR A 125 -2.84 1.66 4.12
CA TYR A 125 -3.80 0.82 3.42
C TYR A 125 -3.42 0.80 1.93
N LYS A 126 -3.25 -0.38 1.39
CA LYS A 126 -2.89 -0.59 -0.01
C LYS A 126 -4.11 -1.00 -0.80
N HIS A 127 -4.14 -0.55 -2.05
CA HIS A 127 -5.14 -0.94 -3.02
C HIS A 127 -4.52 -0.87 -4.41
N TYR A 128 -4.35 -2.01 -5.05
CA TYR A 128 -4.12 -2.06 -6.48
C TYR A 128 -5.43 -1.75 -7.20
N GLU A 129 -5.39 -0.78 -8.09
CA GLU A 129 -6.55 -0.32 -8.84
C GLU A 129 -6.67 -1.15 -10.13
N LYS A 130 -6.01 -0.71 -11.20
CA LYS A 130 -5.91 -1.42 -12.48
C LYS A 130 -4.78 -0.83 -13.32
N LEU A 131 -4.39 -1.53 -14.39
CA LEU A 131 -3.43 -1.06 -15.40
C LEU A 131 -2.09 -0.57 -14.82
N GLY A 132 -1.59 -1.20 -13.75
CA GLY A 132 -0.35 -0.81 -13.08
C GLY A 132 -0.48 0.35 -12.08
N PHE A 133 -1.67 0.93 -11.93
CA PHE A 133 -1.93 1.99 -10.94
C PHE A 133 -2.33 1.40 -9.58
N GLY A 134 -1.80 2.00 -8.53
CA GLY A 134 -2.28 1.81 -7.16
C GLY A 134 -2.89 3.08 -6.62
N ALA A 135 -3.59 2.97 -5.49
CA ALA A 135 -4.04 4.14 -4.76
C ALA A 135 -2.85 4.96 -4.23
N TYR A 136 -2.98 6.28 -4.31
CA TYR A 136 -1.96 7.23 -3.92
C TYR A 136 -1.81 7.32 -2.39
N ASN A 137 -0.57 7.47 -1.94
CA ASN A 137 -0.16 7.63 -0.54
C ASN A 137 0.48 9.01 -0.36
N PHE A 138 -0.22 9.92 0.33
CA PHE A 138 0.29 11.27 0.59
C PHE A 138 1.51 11.27 1.54
N PRO A 139 2.60 12.01 1.22
CA PRO A 139 2.77 13.02 0.16
C PRO A 139 3.35 12.51 -1.16
N GLY A 140 3.60 11.20 -1.26
CA GLY A 140 4.13 10.52 -2.44
C GLY A 140 5.51 9.92 -2.21
N PHE A 141 5.71 8.71 -2.72
CA PHE A 141 6.84 7.84 -2.39
C PHE A 141 7.57 7.34 -3.64
N SER A 142 8.89 7.18 -3.54
CA SER A 142 9.71 6.71 -4.67
C SER A 142 9.36 5.28 -5.06
N PHE A 143 8.90 4.47 -4.10
CA PHE A 143 8.46 3.10 -4.37
C PHE A 143 7.24 3.04 -5.31
N ASN A 144 6.47 4.13 -5.39
CA ASN A 144 5.32 4.28 -6.27
C ASN A 144 5.64 5.03 -7.58
N GLN A 145 6.92 5.13 -7.95
CA GLN A 145 7.35 5.75 -9.21
C GLN A 145 6.73 5.14 -10.49
N PRO A 146 6.42 3.83 -10.58
CA PRO A 146 5.81 3.27 -11.80
C PRO A 146 4.51 3.95 -12.25
N TYR A 147 3.80 4.63 -11.35
CA TYR A 147 2.61 5.43 -11.66
C TYR A 147 2.74 6.89 -11.21
N ASP A 148 3.99 7.36 -11.08
CA ASP A 148 4.39 8.76 -10.88
C ASP A 148 3.67 9.48 -9.71
N GLU A 149 3.46 8.76 -8.61
CA GLU A 149 2.69 9.24 -7.46
C GLU A 149 3.16 10.60 -6.93
N LYS A 150 4.48 10.79 -6.80
CA LYS A 150 5.05 12.05 -6.30
C LYS A 150 4.65 13.24 -7.16
N SER A 151 4.79 13.12 -8.47
CA SER A 151 4.49 14.20 -9.41
C SER A 151 2.99 14.47 -9.47
N VAL A 152 2.18 13.40 -9.46
CA VAL A 152 0.71 13.53 -9.42
C VAL A 152 0.27 14.29 -8.17
N LEU A 153 0.70 13.86 -6.98
CA LEU A 153 0.28 14.51 -5.74
C LEU A 153 0.82 15.94 -5.62
N LYS A 154 2.03 16.22 -6.14
CA LYS A 154 2.55 17.58 -6.21
C LYS A 154 1.73 18.45 -7.15
N LEU A 155 1.30 17.93 -8.30
CA LEU A 155 0.41 18.64 -9.22
C LEU A 155 -0.93 18.98 -8.57
N ILE A 156 -1.56 18.01 -7.87
CA ILE A 156 -2.81 18.26 -7.13
C ILE A 156 -2.64 19.38 -6.10
N GLN A 157 -1.54 19.38 -5.34
CA GLN A 157 -1.23 20.46 -4.39
C GLN A 157 -1.10 21.82 -5.10
N ASN A 158 -0.30 21.89 -6.17
CA ASN A 158 -0.11 23.14 -6.92
C ASN A 158 -1.43 23.69 -7.47
N LYS A 159 -2.31 22.81 -7.98
CA LYS A 159 -3.63 23.20 -8.50
C LYS A 159 -4.57 23.68 -7.39
N ALA A 160 -4.49 23.10 -6.19
CA ALA A 160 -5.21 23.60 -5.03
C ALA A 160 -4.70 24.98 -4.57
N GLU A 161 -3.39 25.24 -4.63
CA GLU A 161 -2.80 26.57 -4.37
C GLU A 161 -3.28 27.60 -5.40
N GLU A 162 -3.32 27.22 -6.69
CA GLU A 162 -3.83 28.06 -7.79
C GLU A 162 -5.30 28.46 -7.56
N ILE A 163 -6.16 27.49 -7.23
CA ILE A 163 -7.59 27.72 -6.95
C ILE A 163 -7.78 28.63 -5.72
N SER A 164 -7.04 28.37 -4.65
CA SER A 164 -7.17 29.13 -3.40
C SER A 164 -6.51 30.51 -3.44
N LYS A 165 -5.64 30.76 -4.43
CA LYS A 165 -4.77 31.95 -4.51
C LYS A 165 -3.91 32.15 -3.25
N ASN A 166 -3.62 31.07 -2.52
CA ASN A 166 -2.88 31.13 -1.26
C ASN A 166 -2.05 29.86 -1.03
N GLU A 167 -0.73 30.01 -1.08
CA GLU A 167 0.25 28.92 -0.87
C GLU A 167 0.29 28.41 0.58
N ASP A 168 -0.11 29.22 1.57
CA ASP A 168 0.03 28.87 2.99
C ASP A 168 -1.03 27.88 3.50
N HIS A 169 -2.15 27.68 2.77
CA HIS A 169 -3.26 26.84 3.23
C HIS A 169 -3.00 25.33 3.16
N LEU A 170 -1.92 24.87 2.51
CA LEU A 170 -1.61 23.44 2.38
C LEU A 170 -0.51 22.93 3.31
N LYS A 171 -0.06 23.75 4.28
CA LYS A 171 0.92 23.29 5.28
C LYS A 171 0.32 22.18 6.14
N CYS A 172 0.86 20.97 5.98
CA CYS A 172 0.55 19.85 6.86
C CYS A 172 1.42 19.93 8.12
N ASP A 173 0.81 20.15 9.26
CA ASP A 173 1.49 20.10 10.55
C ASP A 173 1.98 18.67 10.83
N LEU A 174 3.30 18.49 10.85
CA LEU A 174 3.95 17.19 10.95
C LEU A 174 3.97 16.73 12.42
N LYS A 175 3.05 15.82 12.76
CA LYS A 175 2.89 15.30 14.12
C LYS A 175 3.92 14.20 14.44
N PRO A 176 4.27 14.00 15.73
CA PRO A 176 5.10 12.86 16.12
C PRO A 176 4.38 11.54 15.79
N PRO A 177 5.10 10.55 15.23
CA PRO A 177 4.54 9.20 15.05
C PRO A 177 4.40 8.50 16.40
N LYS A 178 3.70 7.36 16.41
CA LYS A 178 3.57 6.52 17.60
C LYS A 178 4.07 5.11 17.32
N ILE A 179 5.17 4.72 17.96
CA ILE A 179 5.71 3.37 17.84
C ILE A 179 4.78 2.39 18.55
N LEU A 180 4.44 1.31 17.86
CA LEU A 180 3.57 0.25 18.37
C LEU A 180 4.35 -0.68 19.31
N PRO A 181 3.69 -1.24 20.34
CA PRO A 181 4.35 -2.20 21.23
C PRO A 181 4.87 -3.42 20.47
N THR A 182 6.09 -3.83 20.78
CA THR A 182 6.70 -5.05 20.27
C THR A 182 7.69 -5.60 21.29
N ASN A 183 7.92 -6.92 21.26
CA ASN A 183 8.92 -7.60 22.06
C ASN A 183 10.15 -8.01 21.23
N SER A 184 10.24 -7.57 19.97
CA SER A 184 11.32 -7.92 19.06
C SER A 184 11.84 -6.69 18.33
N VAL A 185 13.17 -6.52 18.34
CA VAL A 185 13.88 -5.49 17.56
C VAL A 185 13.74 -5.68 16.04
N TYR A 186 13.26 -6.85 15.63
CA TYR A 186 13.03 -7.24 14.23
C TYR A 186 11.59 -7.06 13.77
N LYS A 187 10.69 -6.59 14.65
CA LYS A 187 9.27 -6.43 14.36
C LYS A 187 8.77 -5.06 14.83
N ILE A 188 9.49 -3.99 14.45
CA ILE A 188 9.15 -2.61 14.81
C ILE A 188 8.19 -2.03 13.77
N SER A 189 7.10 -1.44 14.24
CA SER A 189 6.10 -0.76 13.43
C SER A 189 5.56 0.46 14.17
N TRP A 190 4.89 1.39 13.47
CA TRP A 190 4.39 2.63 14.05
C TRP A 190 3.16 3.16 13.32
N GLN A 191 2.33 3.90 14.04
CA GLN A 191 1.32 4.78 13.45
C GLN A 191 2.04 6.00 12.89
N GLY A 192 1.96 6.17 11.57
CA GLY A 192 2.67 7.24 10.89
C GLY A 192 1.95 8.60 10.95
N SER A 193 2.66 9.65 10.52
CA SER A 193 2.17 11.03 10.54
C SER A 193 1.80 11.51 9.14
N THR A 194 0.63 12.14 8.97
CA THR A 194 0.25 12.81 7.73
C THR A 194 1.35 13.79 7.28
N GLY A 195 1.68 13.76 5.99
CA GLY A 195 2.76 14.59 5.42
C GLY A 195 4.18 14.05 5.59
N ALA A 196 4.39 13.00 6.40
CA ALA A 196 5.70 12.36 6.49
C ALA A 196 6.04 11.61 5.18
N SER A 197 7.26 11.75 4.70
CA SER A 197 7.84 10.96 3.61
C SER A 197 8.76 9.85 4.12
N SER A 198 9.22 9.94 5.37
CA SER A 198 10.05 8.94 6.02
C SER A 198 10.16 9.17 7.54
N TYR A 199 10.85 8.27 8.24
CA TYR A 199 11.02 8.29 9.69
C TYR A 199 12.48 8.09 10.07
N VAL A 200 12.99 9.01 10.88
CA VAL A 200 14.35 8.99 11.43
C VAL A 200 14.33 8.15 12.70
N ILE A 201 14.92 6.97 12.66
CA ILE A 201 14.92 6.02 13.77
C ILE A 201 16.16 6.24 14.63
N GLN A 202 15.93 6.30 15.94
CA GLN A 202 16.96 6.40 16.95
C GLN A 202 16.92 5.19 17.88
N ARG A 203 18.10 4.78 18.34
CA ARG A 203 18.29 3.67 19.26
C ARG A 203 19.27 4.04 20.36
N LYS A 204 19.09 3.49 21.56
CA LYS A 204 20.11 3.51 22.61
C LYS A 204 20.11 2.25 23.45
N GLU A 205 21.21 2.02 24.16
CA GLU A 205 21.24 1.18 25.36
C GLU A 205 20.88 2.05 26.60
N LEU A 206 20.58 1.44 27.75
CA LEU A 206 20.00 2.14 28.92
C LEU A 206 20.76 3.42 29.32
N GLU A 207 22.08 3.32 29.44
CA GLU A 207 22.99 4.37 29.94
C GLU A 207 23.64 5.19 28.81
N ASN A 208 23.28 4.93 27.55
CA ASN A 208 23.89 5.59 26.40
C ASN A 208 23.03 6.74 25.88
N ASP A 209 23.66 7.62 25.09
CA ASP A 209 22.94 8.60 24.29
C ASP A 209 22.19 7.95 23.12
N TRP A 210 21.26 8.71 22.54
CA TRP A 210 20.48 8.27 21.38
C TRP A 210 21.28 8.37 20.09
N ASP A 211 21.54 7.23 19.47
CA ASP A 211 22.17 7.14 18.17
C ASP A 211 21.13 7.16 17.06
N PHE A 212 21.44 7.84 15.96
CA PHE A 212 20.75 7.66 14.69
C PHE A 212 21.14 6.31 14.07
N ILE A 213 20.15 5.49 13.70
CA ILE A 213 20.42 4.17 13.12
C ILE A 213 19.87 3.97 11.71
N ASP A 214 18.79 4.66 11.34
CA ASP A 214 18.18 4.50 10.00
C ASP A 214 17.17 5.60 9.62
N VAL A 215 16.85 5.70 8.32
CA VAL A 215 15.71 6.47 7.78
C VAL A 215 14.83 5.55 6.95
N ILE A 216 13.58 5.36 7.36
CA ILE A 216 12.67 4.39 6.73
C ILE A 216 11.49 5.06 6.04
N ASP A 217 11.17 4.60 4.85
CA ASP A 217 9.94 4.88 4.10
C ASP A 217 8.85 3.84 4.49
N ASP A 218 7.71 4.31 5.01
CA ASP A 218 6.60 3.46 5.47
C ASP A 218 5.66 2.99 4.35
N SER A 219 5.96 3.29 3.08
CA SER A 219 5.13 2.91 1.94
C SER A 219 5.54 1.60 1.27
N LYS A 220 6.78 1.13 1.50
CA LYS A 220 7.36 -0.01 0.76
C LYS A 220 6.75 -1.35 1.14
N ILE A 221 6.54 -1.57 2.44
CA ILE A 221 6.08 -2.84 3.01
C ILE A 221 4.59 -2.76 3.33
N SER A 222 3.82 -3.76 2.88
CA SER A 222 2.38 -3.85 3.07
C SER A 222 2.04 -4.79 4.24
N TYR A 223 1.34 -4.30 5.26
CA TYR A 223 0.73 -5.13 6.32
C TYR A 223 1.71 -6.05 7.10
N LYS A 224 2.98 -5.69 7.17
CA LYS A 224 4.06 -6.36 7.92
C LYS A 224 4.81 -5.32 8.77
N PRO A 225 5.68 -5.75 9.72
CA PRO A 225 6.57 -4.81 10.41
C PRO A 225 7.36 -3.95 9.42
N LEU A 226 7.48 -2.66 9.73
CA LEU A 226 8.06 -1.67 8.82
C LEU A 226 9.59 -1.57 8.97
N TYR A 227 10.12 -2.00 10.11
CA TYR A 227 11.54 -1.93 10.39
C TYR A 227 12.03 -3.12 11.23
N SER A 228 13.24 -3.56 10.88
CA SER A 228 13.99 -4.60 11.57
C SER A 228 15.40 -4.12 11.82
N ASP A 229 15.80 -4.01 13.09
CA ASP A 229 17.16 -3.61 13.45
C ASP A 229 18.12 -4.81 13.33
N LEU A 230 18.56 -5.10 12.10
CA LEU A 230 19.50 -6.19 11.80
C LEU A 230 20.88 -6.00 12.45
N LYS A 231 21.21 -4.76 12.85
CA LYS A 231 22.46 -4.39 13.50
C LYS A 231 22.42 -4.59 15.02
N ALA A 232 21.26 -4.82 15.62
CA ALA A 232 21.11 -5.07 17.06
C ALA A 232 21.89 -6.33 17.49
N GLU A 233 22.68 -6.25 18.56
CA GLU A 233 23.58 -7.33 18.98
C GLU A 233 22.90 -8.30 19.96
N LYS A 234 23.15 -9.61 19.78
CA LYS A 234 22.65 -10.69 20.66
C LYS A 234 23.14 -10.47 22.09
N GLY A 235 22.24 -10.63 23.07
CA GLY A 235 22.51 -10.41 24.49
C GLY A 235 22.33 -8.98 24.99
N LYS A 236 22.24 -7.98 24.09
CA LYS A 236 21.99 -6.57 24.46
C LYS A 236 20.51 -6.26 24.55
N SER A 237 20.20 -5.10 25.12
CA SER A 237 18.83 -4.56 25.19
C SER A 237 18.78 -3.11 24.73
N TYR A 238 17.79 -2.79 23.90
CA TYR A 238 17.71 -1.49 23.25
C TYR A 238 16.38 -0.78 23.49
N PHE A 239 16.44 0.55 23.50
CA PHE A 239 15.29 1.44 23.43
C PHE A 239 15.22 2.05 22.03
N TYR A 240 14.01 2.32 21.55
CA TYR A 240 13.76 2.93 20.24
C TYR A 240 12.83 4.13 20.38
N ARG A 241 13.10 5.16 19.59
CA ARG A 241 12.21 6.30 19.34
C ARG A 241 12.45 6.82 17.93
N MET A 242 11.57 7.67 17.42
CA MET A 242 11.72 8.21 16.07
C MET A 242 11.09 9.59 15.91
N ARG A 243 11.43 10.25 14.80
CA ARG A 243 10.74 11.46 14.30
C ARG A 243 10.24 11.20 12.90
N ALA A 244 9.07 11.74 12.56
CA ALA A 244 8.64 11.85 11.18
C ALA A 244 9.47 12.93 10.47
N TRP A 245 9.76 12.74 9.19
CA TRP A 245 10.43 13.72 8.33
C TRP A 245 9.65 13.85 7.02
N ASN A 246 9.50 15.07 6.52
CA ASN A 246 8.77 15.36 5.27
C ASN A 246 9.68 15.84 4.12
N GLY A 247 11.01 15.76 4.29
CA GLY A 247 11.98 16.32 3.35
C GLY A 247 12.53 17.70 3.75
N ARG A 248 11.85 18.41 4.66
CA ARG A 248 12.22 19.78 5.09
C ARG A 248 12.28 19.90 6.61
N GLU A 249 11.28 19.37 7.29
CA GLU A 249 11.06 19.51 8.73
C GLU A 249 10.95 18.13 9.38
N VAL A 250 11.33 18.06 10.65
CA VAL A 250 11.15 16.88 11.50
C VAL A 250 10.08 17.17 12.56
N SER A 251 9.26 16.17 12.86
CA SER A 251 8.29 16.25 13.96
C SER A 251 9.00 16.23 15.31
N ASP A 252 8.24 16.46 16.39
CA ASP A 252 8.63 16.02 17.73
C ASP A 252 8.90 14.50 17.81
N LEU A 253 9.49 14.07 18.92
CA LEU A 253 9.78 12.65 19.16
C LEU A 253 8.50 11.85 19.38
N SER A 254 8.52 10.60 18.92
CA SER A 254 7.55 9.58 19.29
C SER A 254 7.61 9.22 20.78
N ASN A 255 6.69 8.36 21.21
CA ASN A 255 6.92 7.56 22.41
C ASN A 255 8.19 6.72 22.28
N GLU A 256 8.82 6.44 23.42
CA GLU A 256 9.94 5.49 23.52
C GLU A 256 9.38 4.07 23.78
N ILE A 257 9.99 3.05 23.18
CA ILE A 257 9.73 1.64 23.50
C ILE A 257 11.03 0.96 23.94
N GLY A 258 10.91 -0.04 24.81
CA GLY A 258 12.04 -0.81 25.34
C GLY A 258 12.15 -0.74 26.87
N PRO A 259 13.14 -1.42 27.47
CA PRO A 259 14.22 -2.13 26.77
C PRO A 259 13.71 -3.41 26.08
N ILE A 260 14.14 -3.66 24.84
CA ILE A 260 13.87 -4.89 24.09
C ILE A 260 15.15 -5.69 24.03
N LYS A 261 15.13 -6.90 24.62
CA LYS A 261 16.28 -7.80 24.64
C LYS A 261 16.41 -8.56 23.33
N VAL A 262 17.64 -8.67 22.82
CA VAL A 262 17.97 -9.43 21.61
C VAL A 262 18.41 -10.84 22.00
N GLU A 263 17.49 -11.80 21.96
CA GLU A 263 17.80 -13.20 22.33
C GLU A 263 18.52 -13.97 21.22
N LYS A 264 18.25 -13.61 19.97
CA LYS A 264 18.75 -14.27 18.76
C LYS A 264 18.89 -13.27 17.62
N LYS A 265 19.72 -13.59 16.63
CA LYS A 265 19.77 -12.85 15.36
C LYS A 265 18.72 -13.40 14.42
N ILE A 266 18.24 -12.59 13.48
CA ILE A 266 17.29 -13.00 12.45
C ILE A 266 17.75 -12.42 11.11
N LEU A 267 17.88 -13.28 10.10
CA LEU A 267 17.92 -12.89 8.69
C LEU A 267 16.46 -12.75 8.21
N ILE A 268 16.16 -11.63 7.56
CA ILE A 268 14.82 -11.36 7.03
C ILE A 268 14.96 -11.00 5.56
N ASP A 269 14.35 -11.78 4.70
CA ASP A 269 14.27 -11.52 3.27
C ASP A 269 12.81 -11.26 2.87
N GLU A 270 12.54 -10.04 2.43
CA GLU A 270 11.24 -9.63 1.88
C GLU A 270 11.16 -9.91 0.36
N LEU A 271 12.24 -10.41 -0.27
CA LEU A 271 12.28 -10.93 -1.65
C LEU A 271 12.04 -9.86 -2.72
N PHE A 272 12.67 -8.70 -2.56
CA PHE A 272 12.73 -7.67 -3.61
C PHE A 272 13.78 -7.99 -4.69
N ASN A 273 14.80 -8.75 -4.32
CA ASN A 273 15.92 -9.16 -5.16
C ASN A 273 16.61 -10.38 -4.52
N GLU A 274 17.70 -10.83 -5.13
CA GLU A 274 18.50 -12.00 -4.77
C GLU A 274 19.64 -11.71 -3.78
N ASP A 275 19.81 -10.47 -3.31
CA ASP A 275 21.02 -10.01 -2.59
C ASP A 275 21.34 -10.81 -1.31
N LEU A 276 20.32 -11.40 -0.67
CA LEU A 276 20.47 -12.19 0.55
C LEU A 276 20.60 -13.70 0.30
N MET A 277 20.42 -14.14 -0.95
CA MET A 277 20.53 -15.55 -1.32
C MET A 277 21.99 -15.93 -1.50
N TYR A 278 22.42 -17.02 -0.86
CA TYR A 278 23.75 -17.59 -1.06
C TYR A 278 23.88 -18.22 -2.45
N GLU A 279 22.87 -18.98 -2.85
CA GLU A 279 22.79 -19.64 -4.15
C GLU A 279 21.31 -19.78 -4.54
N HIS A 280 21.01 -19.71 -5.84
CA HIS A 280 19.65 -19.93 -6.34
C HIS A 280 19.68 -20.45 -7.77
N SER A 281 18.55 -20.97 -8.25
CA SER A 281 18.38 -21.34 -9.66
C SER A 281 18.28 -20.11 -10.57
N ASP A 282 18.76 -20.22 -11.81
CA ASP A 282 18.77 -19.10 -12.79
C ASP A 282 17.37 -18.66 -13.26
N ASN A 283 16.36 -19.53 -13.12
CA ASN A 283 15.01 -19.32 -13.62
C ASN A 283 14.05 -18.70 -12.57
N LEU A 284 14.58 -18.10 -11.51
CA LEU A 284 13.75 -17.37 -10.55
C LEU A 284 13.15 -16.11 -11.20
N LYS A 285 11.89 -15.84 -10.83
CA LYS A 285 11.17 -14.64 -11.24
C LYS A 285 10.69 -13.87 -10.01
N PHE A 286 11.17 -12.64 -9.88
CA PHE A 286 10.69 -11.68 -8.88
C PHE A 286 9.43 -10.97 -9.39
N LEU A 287 8.38 -11.01 -8.59
CA LEU A 287 7.05 -10.49 -8.89
C LEU A 287 6.78 -9.25 -8.03
N SER A 288 6.35 -8.17 -8.66
CA SER A 288 6.09 -6.90 -7.97
C SER A 288 4.70 -6.34 -8.21
N VAL A 289 4.14 -6.57 -9.40
CA VAL A 289 2.84 -6.03 -9.81
C VAL A 289 1.89 -7.12 -10.32
N GLU A 290 2.41 -8.29 -10.64
CA GLU A 290 1.63 -9.41 -11.18
C GLU A 290 0.67 -9.97 -10.15
N ASP A 291 -0.62 -10.05 -10.49
CA ASP A 291 -1.69 -10.57 -9.62
C ASP A 291 -1.71 -9.95 -8.21
N LEU A 292 -1.24 -8.69 -8.08
CA LEU A 292 -1.00 -8.04 -6.80
C LEU A 292 -2.23 -8.07 -5.87
N ARG A 293 -3.43 -7.81 -6.41
CA ARG A 293 -4.68 -7.90 -5.65
C ARG A 293 -4.96 -9.32 -5.15
N LYS A 294 -4.74 -10.35 -5.98
CA LYS A 294 -4.91 -11.76 -5.57
C LYS A 294 -3.90 -12.16 -4.49
N ALA A 295 -2.72 -11.56 -4.54
CA ALA A 295 -1.64 -11.68 -3.56
C ALA A 295 -1.76 -10.75 -2.35
N LYS A 296 -2.95 -10.17 -2.11
CA LYS A 296 -3.21 -9.31 -0.95
C LYS A 296 -2.28 -8.09 -0.85
N GLU A 297 -1.96 -7.49 -2.00
CA GLU A 297 -1.11 -6.31 -2.09
C GLU A 297 0.37 -6.56 -1.75
N GLU A 298 0.81 -7.84 -1.80
CA GLU A 298 2.21 -8.22 -1.64
C GLU A 298 3.04 -7.94 -2.90
N ARG A 299 3.95 -6.98 -2.80
CA ARG A 299 4.74 -6.41 -3.90
C ARG A 299 6.16 -6.97 -4.00
N SER A 300 6.49 -7.95 -3.17
CA SER A 300 7.77 -8.65 -3.26
C SER A 300 7.55 -10.13 -3.04
N ARG A 301 7.59 -10.87 -4.14
CA ARG A 301 7.46 -12.33 -4.15
C ARG A 301 8.43 -12.92 -5.15
N VAL A 302 8.86 -14.15 -4.90
CA VAL A 302 9.67 -14.91 -5.85
C VAL A 302 8.95 -16.21 -6.23
N THR A 303 9.02 -16.58 -7.50
CA THR A 303 8.53 -17.85 -8.04
C THR A 303 9.56 -18.41 -9.02
N GLY A 304 9.32 -19.60 -9.56
CA GLY A 304 10.18 -20.27 -10.53
C GLY A 304 9.48 -21.48 -11.13
N ASP A 305 10.17 -22.23 -11.97
CA ASP A 305 9.67 -23.53 -12.44
C ASP A 305 9.63 -24.53 -11.28
N ASP A 306 8.89 -25.63 -11.45
CA ASP A 306 8.89 -26.72 -10.48
C ASP A 306 10.33 -27.25 -10.27
N GLY A 307 10.78 -27.25 -9.02
CA GLY A 307 12.15 -27.62 -8.66
C GLY A 307 13.16 -26.46 -8.62
N SER A 308 12.78 -25.24 -9.00
CA SER A 308 13.57 -24.03 -8.72
C SER A 308 13.87 -23.92 -7.24
N TYR A 309 15.03 -23.36 -6.90
CA TYR A 309 15.47 -23.31 -5.51
C TYR A 309 16.20 -22.02 -5.17
N LEU A 310 16.29 -21.78 -3.87
CA LEU A 310 17.04 -20.72 -3.23
C LEU A 310 17.66 -21.27 -1.94
N ILE A 311 18.87 -20.83 -1.64
CA ILE A 311 19.69 -21.27 -0.50
C ILE A 311 20.15 -20.04 0.26
N TYR A 312 20.00 -20.09 1.58
CA TYR A 312 20.60 -19.13 2.50
C TYR A 312 21.72 -19.80 3.29
N GLU A 313 22.81 -19.08 3.50
CA GLU A 313 23.91 -19.47 4.38
C GLU A 313 23.96 -18.53 5.59
N LEU A 314 24.12 -19.10 6.78
CA LEU A 314 24.32 -18.36 8.01
C LEU A 314 25.66 -18.72 8.68
N ASN A 315 26.22 -17.76 9.40
CA ASN A 315 27.49 -17.92 10.09
C ASN A 315 27.37 -18.77 11.37
N GLU A 316 26.20 -18.75 12.01
CA GLU A 316 25.82 -19.59 13.15
C GLU A 316 24.75 -20.62 12.76
N PRO A 317 24.59 -21.71 13.53
CA PRO A 317 23.52 -22.67 13.31
C PRO A 317 22.13 -22.04 13.35
N ILE A 318 21.27 -22.51 12.45
CA ILE A 318 19.86 -22.14 12.34
C ILE A 318 19.11 -22.71 13.53
N ASN A 319 18.34 -21.86 14.20
CA ASN A 319 17.48 -22.21 15.33
C ASN A 319 16.02 -22.36 14.91
N GLU A 320 15.54 -21.48 14.03
CA GLU A 320 14.16 -21.48 13.55
C GLU A 320 14.05 -20.83 12.17
N PHE A 321 12.97 -21.12 11.46
CA PHE A 321 12.55 -20.33 10.30
C PHE A 321 11.04 -20.19 10.22
N ASP A 322 10.62 -19.13 9.54
CA ASP A 322 9.26 -18.90 9.05
C ASP A 322 9.32 -18.52 7.57
N ILE A 323 8.53 -19.19 6.73
CA ILE A 323 8.44 -18.94 5.29
C ILE A 323 6.98 -18.73 4.93
N ASP A 324 6.65 -17.55 4.41
CA ASP A 324 5.31 -17.23 3.91
C ASP A 324 5.23 -17.45 2.41
N VAL A 325 4.19 -18.16 1.96
CA VAL A 325 4.01 -18.56 0.57
C VAL A 325 2.56 -18.34 0.13
N PHE A 326 2.38 -17.80 -1.07
CA PHE A 326 1.10 -17.80 -1.77
C PHE A 326 1.03 -18.92 -2.81
N HIS A 327 -0.07 -19.65 -2.83
CA HIS A 327 -0.39 -20.67 -3.84
C HIS A 327 -1.48 -20.13 -4.78
N PRO A 328 -1.16 -19.83 -6.05
CA PRO A 328 -2.13 -19.35 -7.02
C PRO A 328 -3.24 -20.37 -7.36
N GLU A 329 -2.92 -21.65 -7.29
CA GLU A 329 -3.81 -22.76 -7.64
C GLU A 329 -4.01 -23.75 -6.47
N GLU A 330 -4.07 -25.05 -6.76
CA GLU A 330 -3.99 -26.08 -5.73
C GLU A 330 -2.63 -26.01 -5.00
N ILE A 331 -2.66 -26.29 -3.70
CA ILE A 331 -1.48 -26.14 -2.85
C ILE A 331 -0.45 -27.20 -3.24
N SER A 332 0.67 -26.75 -3.81
CA SER A 332 1.84 -27.58 -4.10
C SER A 332 2.90 -27.27 -3.05
N LEU A 333 2.99 -28.10 -2.00
CA LEU A 333 3.85 -27.80 -0.85
C LEU A 333 5.31 -27.64 -1.25
N ILE A 334 5.93 -26.52 -0.85
CA ILE A 334 7.37 -26.33 -1.00
C ILE A 334 8.12 -27.37 -0.19
N LYS A 335 9.36 -27.69 -0.61
CA LYS A 335 10.25 -28.54 0.18
C LYS A 335 11.35 -27.71 0.80
N VAL A 336 11.70 -28.04 2.04
CA VAL A 336 12.73 -27.33 2.81
C VAL A 336 13.80 -28.34 3.22
N PHE A 337 15.06 -27.97 3.08
CA PHE A 337 16.20 -28.81 3.40
C PHE A 337 17.20 -28.03 4.26
N GLY A 338 17.80 -28.72 5.22
CA GLY A 338 18.90 -28.22 6.03
C GLY A 338 20.22 -28.86 5.62
N SER A 339 21.31 -28.11 5.73
CA SER A 339 22.66 -28.67 5.62
C SER A 339 23.62 -27.98 6.60
N ALA A 340 24.54 -28.74 7.18
CA ALA A 340 25.61 -28.20 8.02
C ALA A 340 26.84 -27.75 7.22
N ASP A 341 27.04 -28.33 6.02
CA ASP A 341 28.25 -28.19 5.20
C ASP A 341 28.01 -27.60 3.80
N GLY A 342 26.75 -27.36 3.43
CA GLY A 342 26.34 -26.84 2.13
C GLY A 342 26.34 -27.88 1.01
N ASN A 343 26.71 -29.13 1.29
CA ASN A 343 26.83 -30.21 0.30
C ASN A 343 25.80 -31.32 0.54
N SER A 344 25.66 -31.75 1.79
CA SER A 344 24.75 -32.83 2.18
C SER A 344 23.48 -32.23 2.79
N TYR A 345 22.35 -32.41 2.11
CA TYR A 345 21.06 -31.86 2.52
C TYR A 345 20.12 -32.94 3.05
N SER A 346 19.48 -32.67 4.18
CA SER A 346 18.41 -33.46 4.77
C SER A 346 17.09 -32.70 4.69
N GLU A 347 16.01 -33.39 4.33
CA GLU A 347 14.69 -32.79 4.24
C GLU A 347 14.17 -32.44 5.64
N ILE A 348 13.66 -31.21 5.78
CA ILE A 348 12.97 -30.70 6.97
C ILE A 348 11.48 -30.75 6.66
N PHE A 349 10.70 -31.31 7.59
CA PHE A 349 9.24 -31.33 7.50
C PHE A 349 8.65 -30.26 8.42
N PRO A 350 8.51 -29.00 7.95
CA PRO A 350 8.02 -27.92 8.79
C PRO A 350 6.56 -28.10 9.19
N LYS A 351 6.16 -27.40 10.25
CA LYS A 351 4.75 -27.18 10.56
C LYS A 351 4.13 -26.26 9.52
N ILE A 352 3.08 -26.74 8.87
CA ILE A 352 2.36 -26.04 7.81
C ILE A 352 1.06 -25.49 8.36
N LYS A 353 0.77 -24.22 8.08
CA LYS A 353 -0.51 -23.59 8.39
C LYS A 353 -1.07 -22.89 7.15
N SER A 354 -2.20 -23.39 6.67
CA SER A 354 -3.00 -22.75 5.62
C SER A 354 -3.98 -21.75 6.24
N PHE A 355 -4.20 -20.62 5.57
CA PHE A 355 -5.27 -19.68 5.94
C PHE A 355 -6.30 -19.63 4.82
N GLU A 356 -7.24 -20.57 4.88
CA GLU A 356 -8.33 -20.65 3.91
C GLU A 356 -9.41 -19.61 4.18
N PHE A 357 -9.99 -19.09 3.12
CA PHE A 357 -11.16 -18.24 3.17
C PHE A 357 -12.41 -19.08 2.94
N GLY A 358 -13.50 -18.77 3.66
CA GLY A 358 -14.79 -19.42 3.43
C GLY A 358 -15.26 -19.26 1.98
N LYS A 359 -15.60 -18.04 1.57
CA LYS A 359 -15.96 -17.71 0.18
C LYS A 359 -14.88 -16.81 -0.43
N ASN A 360 -14.22 -17.30 -1.48
CA ASN A 360 -13.13 -16.57 -2.15
C ASN A 360 -13.62 -15.82 -3.40
N ASP A 361 -14.59 -14.92 -3.21
CA ASP A 361 -15.22 -14.16 -4.32
C ASP A 361 -14.22 -13.28 -5.11
N TYR A 362 -13.07 -12.96 -4.52
CA TYR A 362 -12.03 -12.13 -5.12
C TYR A 362 -10.87 -12.93 -5.74
N GLY A 363 -10.92 -14.27 -5.67
CA GLY A 363 -9.88 -15.12 -6.24
C GLY A 363 -8.50 -14.91 -5.61
N PHE A 364 -8.43 -14.62 -4.31
CA PHE A 364 -7.17 -14.49 -3.59
C PHE A 364 -6.38 -15.81 -3.63
N PHE A 365 -5.07 -15.69 -3.73
CA PHE A 365 -4.15 -16.82 -3.60
C PHE A 365 -4.22 -17.37 -2.18
N LYS A 366 -4.00 -18.69 -2.04
CA LYS A 366 -4.04 -19.36 -0.73
C LYS A 366 -2.72 -19.09 0.00
N PRO A 367 -2.74 -18.32 1.10
CA PRO A 367 -1.54 -18.12 1.92
C PRO A 367 -1.26 -19.37 2.77
N VAL A 368 0.00 -19.78 2.81
CA VAL A 368 0.49 -20.90 3.62
C VAL A 368 1.79 -20.48 4.26
N SER A 369 1.89 -20.66 5.58
CA SER A 369 3.13 -20.43 6.34
C SER A 369 3.78 -21.78 6.69
N TYR A 370 5.08 -21.87 6.51
CA TYR A 370 5.93 -23.02 6.85
C TYR A 370 6.86 -22.59 7.98
N SER A 371 6.79 -23.27 9.12
CA SER A 371 7.50 -22.86 10.33
C SER A 371 8.18 -24.04 11.01
N GLN A 372 9.36 -23.83 11.58
CA GLN A 372 10.06 -24.81 12.40
C GLN A 372 10.77 -24.08 13.54
N ASN A 373 10.50 -24.48 14.80
CA ASN A 373 10.89 -23.72 15.99
C ASN A 373 12.08 -24.30 16.78
N SER A 374 12.79 -25.28 16.21
CA SER A 374 14.01 -25.88 16.75
C SER A 374 14.54 -26.91 15.76
N PHE A 375 15.85 -27.14 15.80
CA PHE A 375 16.51 -28.22 15.06
C PHE A 375 17.35 -29.06 16.03
N ASP A 376 17.30 -30.38 15.86
CA ASP A 376 18.25 -31.28 16.53
C ASP A 376 19.63 -31.21 15.85
N ASP A 377 19.64 -30.96 14.55
CA ASP A 377 20.85 -30.84 13.72
C ASP A 377 21.38 -29.40 13.67
N GLN A 378 22.69 -29.25 13.51
CA GLN A 378 23.37 -27.96 13.45
C GLN A 378 23.42 -27.40 12.01
N TYR A 379 22.26 -27.18 11.41
CA TYR A 379 22.18 -26.65 10.04
C TYR A 379 22.70 -25.22 9.96
N LYS A 380 23.47 -24.90 8.92
CA LYS A 380 23.90 -23.53 8.57
C LYS A 380 23.35 -23.06 7.23
N PHE A 381 22.90 -23.99 6.40
CA PHE A 381 22.30 -23.74 5.10
C PHE A 381 20.83 -24.14 5.14
N LEU A 382 19.97 -23.25 4.64
CA LEU A 382 18.55 -23.53 4.42
C LEU A 382 18.28 -23.48 2.92
N LYS A 383 17.93 -24.62 2.32
CA LYS A 383 17.53 -24.71 0.92
C LYS A 383 16.02 -24.86 0.82
N ILE A 384 15.39 -24.01 0.03
CA ILE A 384 13.95 -24.03 -0.24
C ILE A 384 13.77 -24.36 -1.72
N ILE A 385 12.97 -25.39 -2.01
CA ILE A 385 12.61 -25.80 -3.36
C ILE A 385 11.15 -25.43 -3.60
N ILE A 386 10.94 -24.61 -4.63
CA ILE A 386 9.63 -24.21 -5.14
C ILE A 386 8.97 -25.44 -5.78
N SER A 387 7.70 -25.64 -5.48
CA SER A 387 6.89 -26.70 -6.07
C SER A 387 5.69 -26.09 -6.80
N GLY A 388 5.43 -26.56 -8.01
CA GLY A 388 4.40 -26.00 -8.89
C GLY A 388 4.63 -24.50 -9.14
N ASN A 389 3.59 -23.69 -8.92
CA ASN A 389 3.60 -22.24 -9.13
C ASN A 389 3.61 -21.44 -7.82
N ALA A 390 4.12 -22.04 -6.74
CA ALA A 390 4.22 -21.38 -5.44
C ALA A 390 5.01 -20.07 -5.52
N GLN A 391 4.57 -19.08 -4.75
CA GLN A 391 5.15 -17.74 -4.75
C GLN A 391 5.54 -17.37 -3.31
N ILE A 392 6.83 -17.43 -3.00
CA ILE A 392 7.34 -17.14 -1.66
C ILE A 392 7.34 -15.61 -1.47
N SER A 393 6.81 -15.14 -0.35
CA SER A 393 6.62 -13.71 -0.05
C SER A 393 7.44 -13.18 1.11
N LYS A 394 7.98 -14.08 1.95
CA LYS A 394 8.84 -13.69 3.06
C LYS A 394 9.59 -14.90 3.60
N ILE A 395 10.83 -14.67 4.03
CA ILE A 395 11.65 -15.66 4.74
C ILE A 395 12.26 -14.99 5.98
N GLU A 396 12.02 -15.57 7.15
CA GLU A 396 12.70 -15.23 8.41
C GLU A 396 13.51 -16.45 8.88
N ILE A 397 14.80 -16.29 9.17
CA ILE A 397 15.68 -17.37 9.67
C ILE A 397 16.43 -16.87 10.90
N ALA A 398 16.22 -17.48 12.07
CA ALA A 398 16.90 -17.07 13.29
C ALA A 398 18.08 -17.97 13.66
N TYR A 399 19.12 -17.38 14.27
CA TYR A 399 20.38 -18.01 14.66
C TYR A 399 20.98 -17.41 15.95
#